data_AF-A0AA88SC81-F1
#
_entry.id   AF-A0AA88SC81-F1
#
_cell.length_a   1.000
_cell.length_b   1.000
_cell.length_c   1.000
_cell.angle_alpha   90.00
_cell.angle_beta   90.00
_cell.angle_gamma   90.00
#
_symmetry.space_group_name_H-M   'P 1'
#
loop_
_entity.id
_entity.type
_entity.pdbx_description
1 polymer ?
#
loop_
_entity_poly.entity_id
_entity_poly.type
_entity_poly.pdbx_seq_one_letter_code
_entity_poly.pdbx_strand_id
1 'polypeptide(L)'
;MAGSDPQKQLLTIIRDFATEKSQGERRIVNFKRRTQELQSELDAVNAGLEDSKRLKEVTEQELKGYEVELAMAEASIQTLEDEISSIKSDFESLFVNARISMIQEDISAIGSNLEAIKYAKMKWACEKQQKINFQDTVKYAFNEANSNGTASKDEPGSKATNAEDAEVSRRALENKLPQIMSQTTAVEQEYPADQNANKQIQQELLDVERKTSEFEETCASLGDELQKRCVCPSCHLNNVEALGGILQKTDRVIPKYIQNTNSIREDLTVKSEDTAVGMIGGSGATLALADFTTSTCVEKRAET
;
A
#
# COMPACT_ATOMS: atom_id res chain seq x y z
N MET A 1 91.17 36.51 -84.65
CA MET A 1 89.86 36.73 -83.98
C MET A 1 88.78 36.53 -85.03
N ALA A 2 87.93 35.53 -84.86
CA ALA A 2 86.93 35.17 -85.87
C ALA A 2 85.87 36.28 -85.96
N GLY A 3 85.78 36.95 -87.11
CA GLY A 3 84.72 37.91 -87.39
C GLY A 3 83.39 37.18 -87.54
N SER A 4 82.49 37.34 -86.59
CA SER A 4 81.11 36.84 -86.70
C SER A 4 80.37 37.62 -87.78
N ASP A 5 79.85 36.91 -88.78
CA ASP A 5 78.99 37.45 -89.83
C ASP A 5 77.70 38.07 -89.23
N PRO A 6 77.46 39.39 -89.37
CA PRO A 6 76.30 40.09 -88.80
C PRO A 6 74.95 39.50 -89.23
N GLN A 7 74.88 38.96 -90.45
CA GLN A 7 73.66 38.40 -91.00
C GLN A 7 73.27 37.10 -90.28
N LYS A 8 74.26 36.28 -89.88
CA LYS A 8 74.03 35.06 -89.09
C LYS A 8 73.59 35.38 -87.66
N GLN A 9 74.14 36.44 -87.04
CA GLN A 9 73.71 36.87 -85.71
C GLN A 9 72.24 37.32 -85.70
N LEU A 10 71.81 38.11 -86.67
CA LEU A 10 70.42 38.53 -86.80
C LEU A 10 69.47 37.33 -86.95
N LEU A 11 69.83 36.35 -87.78
CA LEU A 11 69.02 35.13 -87.97
C LEU A 11 68.93 34.28 -86.69
N THR A 12 70.00 34.21 -85.90
CA THR A 12 69.99 33.53 -84.59
C THR A 12 69.03 34.23 -83.63
N ILE A 13 69.09 35.57 -83.51
CA ILE A 13 68.19 36.33 -82.63
C ILE A 13 66.72 36.14 -83.03
N ILE A 14 66.41 36.16 -84.32
CA ILE A 14 65.04 35.93 -84.81
C ILE A 14 64.56 34.52 -84.43
N ARG A 15 65.43 33.52 -84.58
CA ARG A 15 65.11 32.13 -84.19
C ARG A 15 64.87 32.03 -82.69
N ASP A 16 65.76 32.59 -81.88
CA ASP A 16 65.66 32.56 -80.41
C ASP A 16 64.41 33.31 -79.93
N PHE A 17 64.07 34.42 -80.57
CA PHE A 17 62.83 35.14 -80.30
C PHE A 17 61.60 34.29 -80.64
N ALA A 18 61.58 33.61 -81.80
CA ALA A 18 60.48 32.76 -82.20
C ALA A 18 60.32 31.53 -81.28
N THR A 19 61.42 30.90 -80.87
CA THR A 19 61.40 29.77 -79.94
C THR A 19 60.94 30.20 -78.55
N GLU A 20 61.45 31.31 -78.02
CA GLU A 20 61.03 31.86 -76.72
C GLU A 20 59.56 32.27 -76.74
N LYS A 21 59.08 32.92 -77.80
CA LYS A 21 57.66 33.25 -77.97
C LYS A 21 56.79 31.99 -77.93
N SER A 22 57.14 30.95 -78.69
CA SER A 22 56.41 29.67 -78.69
C SER A 22 56.45 28.96 -77.33
N GLN A 23 57.55 29.05 -76.60
CA GLN A 23 57.63 28.54 -75.22
C GLN A 23 56.75 29.35 -74.26
N GLY A 24 56.77 30.68 -74.36
CA GLY A 24 55.91 31.58 -73.60
C GLY A 24 54.43 31.30 -73.81
N GLU A 25 54.00 31.14 -75.07
CA GLU A 25 52.63 30.76 -75.42
C GLU A 25 52.22 29.43 -74.79
N ARG A 26 53.09 28.41 -74.83
CA ARG A 26 52.84 27.12 -74.16
C ARG A 26 52.71 27.25 -72.65
N ARG A 27 53.56 28.06 -72.00
CA ARG A 27 53.46 28.35 -70.56
C ARG A 27 52.12 29.02 -70.23
N ILE A 28 51.70 30.01 -71.02
CA ILE A 28 50.41 30.70 -70.84
C ILE A 28 49.25 29.72 -70.98
N VAL A 29 49.25 28.85 -71.98
CA VAL A 29 48.18 27.83 -72.17
C VAL A 29 48.11 26.88 -70.97
N ASN A 30 49.25 26.41 -70.47
CA ASN A 30 49.28 25.54 -69.29
C ASN A 30 48.78 26.27 -68.02
N PHE A 31 49.16 27.52 -67.81
CA PHE A 31 48.65 28.31 -66.67
C PHE A 31 47.15 28.56 -66.76
N LYS A 32 46.62 28.84 -67.96
CA LYS A 32 45.17 28.98 -68.17
C LYS A 32 44.43 27.69 -67.82
N ARG A 33 44.95 26.53 -68.27
CA ARG A 33 44.38 25.22 -67.93
C ARG A 33 44.36 25.00 -66.42
N ARG A 34 45.49 25.24 -65.74
CA ARG A 34 45.57 25.05 -64.29
C ARG A 34 44.65 26.00 -63.52
N THR A 35 44.47 27.23 -64.02
CA THR A 35 43.52 28.19 -63.44
C THR A 35 42.09 27.67 -63.54
N GLN A 36 41.69 27.12 -64.70
CA GLN A 36 40.37 26.53 -64.90
C GLN A 36 40.14 25.28 -64.04
N GLU A 37 41.16 24.41 -63.92
CA GLU A 37 41.11 23.24 -63.04
C GLU A 37 40.90 23.66 -61.59
N LEU A 38 41.72 24.57 -61.07
CA LEU A 38 41.61 25.08 -59.69
C LEU A 38 40.25 25.75 -59.43
N GLN A 39 39.70 26.45 -60.42
CA GLN A 39 38.39 27.08 -60.29
C GLN A 39 37.27 26.04 -60.22
N SER A 40 37.37 24.96 -61.01
CA SER A 40 36.44 23.83 -60.94
C SER A 40 36.57 23.06 -59.60
N GLU A 41 37.79 22.86 -59.11
CA GLU A 41 38.06 22.27 -57.79
C GLU A 41 37.46 23.14 -56.67
N LEU A 42 37.61 24.46 -56.74
CA LEU A 42 37.04 25.41 -55.78
C LEU A 42 35.51 25.35 -55.75
N ASP A 43 34.87 25.35 -56.93
CA ASP A 43 33.41 25.29 -57.04
C ASP A 43 32.87 23.97 -56.48
N ALA A 44 33.56 22.85 -56.72
CA ALA A 44 33.20 21.55 -56.18
C ALA A 44 33.32 21.49 -54.64
N VAL A 45 34.42 22.01 -54.09
CA VAL A 45 34.61 22.09 -52.63
C VAL A 45 33.57 23.01 -52.00
N ASN A 46 33.24 24.13 -52.65
CA ASN A 46 32.23 25.05 -52.15
C ASN A 46 30.82 24.42 -52.13
N ALA A 47 30.47 23.66 -53.17
CA ALA A 47 29.21 22.90 -53.18
C ALA A 47 29.15 21.89 -52.02
N GLY A 48 30.22 21.12 -51.81
CA GLY A 48 30.29 20.17 -50.69
C GLY A 48 30.25 20.84 -49.31
N LEU A 49 30.83 22.03 -49.18
CA LEU A 49 30.74 22.82 -47.94
C LEU A 49 29.30 23.26 -47.65
N GLU A 50 28.57 23.74 -48.65
CA GLU A 50 27.17 24.13 -48.49
C GLU A 50 26.27 22.93 -48.16
N ASP A 51 26.53 21.76 -48.75
CA ASP A 51 25.84 20.52 -48.40
C ASP A 51 26.08 20.13 -46.94
N SER A 52 27.33 20.20 -46.48
CA SER A 52 27.71 19.93 -45.09
C SER A 52 27.06 20.92 -44.10
N LYS A 53 26.99 22.21 -44.44
CA LYS A 53 26.28 23.21 -43.62
C LYS A 53 24.80 22.89 -43.47
N ARG A 54 24.12 22.52 -44.57
CA ARG A 54 22.70 22.14 -44.52
C ARG A 54 22.48 20.89 -43.68
N LEU A 55 23.33 19.87 -43.83
CA LEU A 55 23.25 18.67 -43.00
C LEU A 55 23.45 19.00 -41.52
N LYS A 56 24.45 19.83 -41.20
CA LYS A 56 24.70 20.30 -39.84
C LYS A 56 23.46 21.00 -39.26
N GLU A 57 22.86 21.93 -39.98
CA GLU A 57 21.66 22.65 -39.53
C GLU A 57 20.50 21.70 -39.23
N VAL A 58 20.26 20.70 -40.09
CA VAL A 58 19.24 19.68 -39.87
C VAL A 58 19.51 18.91 -38.57
N THR A 59 20.74 18.43 -38.36
CA THR A 59 21.09 17.69 -37.14
C THR A 59 21.00 18.55 -35.87
N GLU A 60 21.30 19.85 -35.96
CA GLU A 60 21.15 20.78 -34.82
C GLU A 60 19.67 21.04 -34.50
N GLN A 61 18.79 21.07 -35.51
CA GLN A 61 17.35 21.19 -35.29
C GLN A 61 16.77 19.92 -34.65
N GLU A 62 17.17 18.73 -35.12
CA GLU A 62 16.78 17.44 -34.51
C GLU A 62 17.25 17.34 -33.06
N LEU A 63 18.50 17.72 -32.77
CA LEU A 63 19.04 17.73 -31.41
C LEU A 63 18.21 18.62 -30.47
N LYS A 64 17.87 19.83 -30.91
CA LYS A 64 16.98 20.74 -30.15
C LYS A 64 15.59 20.14 -29.92
N GLY A 65 15.07 19.38 -30.88
CA GLY A 65 13.83 18.63 -30.72
C GLY A 65 13.92 17.63 -29.56
N TYR A 66 14.98 16.82 -29.54
CA TYR A 66 15.21 15.86 -28.46
C TYR A 66 15.45 16.53 -27.09
N GLU A 67 16.13 17.69 -27.05
CA GLU A 67 16.31 18.46 -25.81
C GLU A 67 14.98 18.91 -25.21
N VAL A 68 14.04 19.35 -26.05
CA VAL A 68 12.69 19.74 -25.61
C VAL A 68 11.88 18.52 -25.13
N GLU A 69 11.91 17.41 -25.87
CA GLU A 69 11.25 16.16 -25.47
C GLU A 69 11.80 15.65 -24.12
N LEU A 70 13.12 15.73 -23.92
CA LEU A 70 13.75 15.38 -22.64
C LEU A 70 13.27 16.29 -21.51
N ALA A 71 13.26 17.61 -21.69
CA ALA A 71 12.79 18.55 -20.67
C ALA A 71 11.32 18.33 -20.30
N MET A 72 10.47 17.99 -21.28
CA MET A 72 9.07 17.63 -21.04
C MET A 72 8.93 16.34 -20.24
N ALA A 73 9.74 15.32 -20.56
CA ALA A 73 9.77 14.06 -19.83
C ALA A 73 10.24 14.26 -18.38
N GLU A 74 11.29 15.06 -18.17
CA GLU A 74 11.80 15.42 -16.84
C GLU A 74 10.73 16.14 -16.00
N ALA A 75 10.02 17.11 -16.58
CA ALA A 75 8.93 17.81 -15.89
C ALA A 75 7.76 16.88 -15.53
N SER A 76 7.45 15.92 -16.42
CA SER A 76 6.40 14.91 -16.18
C SER A 76 6.81 13.95 -15.06
N ILE A 77 8.07 13.51 -15.03
CA ILE A 77 8.61 12.68 -13.95
C ILE A 77 8.52 13.43 -12.62
N GLN A 78 8.94 14.68 -12.57
CA GLN A 78 8.88 15.49 -11.34
C GLN A 78 7.44 15.61 -10.82
N THR A 79 6.48 15.83 -11.71
CA THR A 79 5.05 15.91 -11.34
C THR A 79 4.56 14.59 -10.74
N LEU A 80 4.90 13.46 -11.37
CA LEU A 80 4.54 12.12 -10.86
C LEU A 80 5.19 11.82 -9.50
N GLU A 81 6.45 12.21 -9.30
CA GLU A 81 7.14 12.04 -8.02
C GLU A 81 6.46 12.83 -6.89
N ASP A 82 6.03 14.06 -7.18
CA ASP A 82 5.30 14.91 -6.24
C ASP A 82 3.94 14.30 -5.89
N GLU A 83 3.20 13.78 -6.87
CA GLU A 83 1.92 13.07 -6.66
C GLU A 83 2.10 11.81 -5.80
N ILE A 84 3.10 10.99 -6.10
CA ILE A 84 3.43 9.79 -5.31
C ILE A 84 3.76 10.16 -3.86
N SER A 85 4.51 11.25 -3.66
CA SER A 85 4.85 11.76 -2.32
C SER A 85 3.59 12.18 -1.55
N SER A 86 2.67 12.88 -2.21
CA SER A 86 1.38 13.28 -1.61
C SER A 86 0.55 12.07 -1.22
N ILE A 87 0.34 11.12 -2.15
CA ILE A 87 -0.45 9.90 -1.90
C ILE A 87 0.15 9.09 -0.75
N LYS A 88 1.48 8.99 -0.69
CA LYS A 88 2.16 8.30 0.40
C LYS A 88 1.86 8.96 1.76
N SER A 89 1.90 10.28 1.83
CA SER A 89 1.55 11.03 3.05
C SER A 89 0.10 10.79 3.46
N ASP A 90 -0.82 10.83 2.50
CA ASP A 90 -2.25 10.60 2.74
C ASP A 90 -2.52 9.18 3.25
N PHE A 91 -1.90 8.17 2.64
CA PHE A 91 -2.00 6.78 3.08
C PHE A 91 -1.48 6.58 4.51
N GLU A 92 -0.32 7.15 4.83
CA GLU A 92 0.27 7.10 6.18
C GLU A 92 -0.67 7.76 7.22
N SER A 93 -1.29 8.89 6.87
CA SER A 93 -2.27 9.58 7.73
C SER A 93 -3.54 8.74 7.96
N LEU A 94 -4.13 8.21 6.89
CA LEU A 94 -5.36 7.40 6.96
C LEU A 94 -5.15 6.14 7.80
N PHE A 95 -4.02 5.45 7.61
CA PHE A 95 -3.71 4.24 8.36
C PHE A 95 -3.58 4.50 9.86
N VAL A 96 -2.89 5.59 10.23
CA VAL A 96 -2.75 6.00 11.63
C VAL A 96 -4.12 6.35 12.22
N ASN A 97 -4.95 7.11 11.50
CA ASN A 97 -6.27 7.51 11.97
C ASN A 97 -7.23 6.33 12.14
N ALA A 98 -7.21 5.35 11.23
CA ALA A 98 -8.00 4.13 11.35
C ALA A 98 -7.61 3.34 12.61
N ARG A 99 -6.31 3.15 12.86
CA ARG A 99 -5.81 2.47 14.06
C ARG A 99 -6.18 3.18 15.34
N ILE A 100 -6.08 4.51 15.38
CA ILE A 100 -6.51 5.32 16.53
C ILE A 100 -8.00 5.12 16.79
N SER A 101 -8.83 5.12 15.75
CA SER A 101 -10.28 4.95 15.86
C SER A 101 -10.65 3.58 16.46
N MET A 102 -10.02 2.50 15.97
CA MET A 102 -10.23 1.15 16.52
C MET A 102 -9.83 1.05 17.99
N ILE A 103 -8.66 1.59 18.36
CA ILE A 103 -8.19 1.59 19.76
C ILE A 103 -9.14 2.40 20.66
N GLN A 104 -9.68 3.51 20.17
CA GLN A 104 -10.65 4.32 20.92
C GLN A 104 -11.97 3.57 21.15
N GLU A 105 -12.43 2.80 20.16
CA GLU A 105 -13.62 1.95 20.29
C GLU A 105 -13.40 0.84 21.33
N ASP A 106 -12.27 0.13 21.27
CA ASP A 106 -11.89 -0.90 22.24
C ASP A 106 -11.80 -0.35 23.67
N ILE A 107 -11.15 0.81 23.85
CA ILE A 107 -11.05 1.48 25.16
C ILE A 107 -12.45 1.83 25.69
N SER A 108 -13.35 2.30 24.83
CA SER A 108 -14.72 2.65 25.21
C SER A 108 -15.54 1.42 25.63
N ALA A 109 -15.39 0.32 24.90
CA ALA A 109 -16.02 -0.96 25.23
C ALA A 109 -15.51 -1.51 26.58
N ILE A 110 -14.20 -1.52 26.78
CA ILE A 110 -13.57 -1.94 28.04
C ILE A 110 -14.02 -1.06 29.21
N GLY A 111 -14.09 0.26 29.00
CA GLY A 111 -14.56 1.21 30.01
C GLY A 111 -16.00 0.92 30.46
N SER A 112 -16.89 0.62 29.52
CA SER A 112 -18.29 0.26 29.80
C SER A 112 -18.39 -1.05 30.59
N ASN A 113 -17.62 -2.06 30.20
CA ASN A 113 -17.57 -3.34 30.90
C ASN A 113 -17.04 -3.19 32.33
N LEU A 114 -16.03 -2.33 32.54
CA LEU A 114 -15.48 -2.04 33.86
C LEU A 114 -16.56 -1.45 34.79
N GLU A 115 -17.37 -0.51 34.30
CA GLU A 115 -18.44 0.07 35.12
C GLU A 115 -19.57 -0.89 35.41
N ALA A 116 -19.92 -1.76 34.47
CA ALA A 116 -20.87 -2.84 34.72
C ALA A 116 -20.38 -3.79 35.84
N ILE A 117 -19.10 -4.16 35.82
CA ILE A 117 -18.48 -5.00 36.86
C ILE A 117 -18.46 -4.28 38.22
N LYS A 118 -18.07 -2.99 38.25
CA LYS A 118 -18.11 -2.19 39.49
C LYS A 118 -19.51 -2.13 40.07
N TYR A 119 -20.52 -1.89 39.24
CA TYR A 119 -21.92 -1.86 39.65
C TYR A 119 -22.37 -3.22 40.21
N ALA A 120 -22.10 -4.32 39.51
CA ALA A 120 -22.44 -5.67 39.95
C ALA A 120 -21.77 -6.02 41.30
N LYS A 121 -20.49 -5.65 41.46
CA LYS A 121 -19.76 -5.83 42.72
C LYS A 121 -20.40 -5.05 43.88
N MET A 122 -20.80 -3.80 43.64
CA MET A 122 -21.45 -2.97 44.66
C MET A 122 -22.83 -3.52 45.04
N LYS A 123 -23.62 -3.94 44.05
CA LYS A 123 -24.92 -4.60 44.26
C LYS A 123 -24.77 -5.87 45.11
N TRP A 124 -23.84 -6.75 44.75
CA TRP A 124 -23.57 -7.98 45.51
C TRP A 124 -23.15 -7.68 46.96
N ALA A 125 -22.34 -6.64 47.19
CA ALA A 125 -21.94 -6.23 48.53
C ALA A 125 -23.14 -5.78 49.37
N CYS A 126 -24.06 -4.99 48.80
CA CYS A 126 -25.29 -4.59 49.47
C CYS A 126 -26.20 -5.78 49.80
N GLU A 127 -26.42 -6.68 48.85
CA GLU A 127 -27.25 -7.88 49.04
C GLU A 127 -26.65 -8.80 50.13
N LYS A 128 -25.32 -8.98 50.12
CA LYS A 128 -24.61 -9.74 51.14
C LYS A 128 -24.76 -9.10 52.52
N GLN A 129 -24.63 -7.78 52.64
CA GLN A 129 -24.81 -7.07 53.91
C GLN A 129 -26.24 -7.18 54.44
N GLN A 130 -27.25 -7.06 53.57
CA GLN A 130 -28.65 -7.28 53.96
C GLN A 130 -28.87 -8.69 54.52
N LYS A 131 -28.28 -9.71 53.88
CA LYS A 131 -28.38 -11.10 54.35
C LYS A 131 -27.74 -11.29 55.73
N ILE A 132 -26.57 -10.71 55.96
CA ILE A 132 -25.90 -10.74 57.28
C ILE A 132 -26.79 -10.08 58.33
N ASN A 133 -27.28 -8.87 58.07
CA ASN A 133 -28.16 -8.15 59.00
C ASN A 133 -29.44 -8.93 59.32
N PHE A 134 -30.04 -9.61 58.33
CA PHE A 134 -31.21 -10.45 58.54
C PHE A 134 -30.90 -11.65 59.45
N GLN A 135 -29.78 -12.34 59.23
CA GLN A 135 -29.35 -13.46 60.08
C GLN A 135 -29.09 -13.01 61.53
N ASP A 136 -28.44 -11.87 61.72
CA ASP A 136 -28.22 -11.31 63.07
C ASP A 136 -29.53 -10.93 63.76
N THR A 137 -30.48 -10.36 63.01
CA THR A 137 -31.82 -10.03 63.51
C THR A 137 -32.59 -11.29 63.96
N VAL A 138 -32.59 -12.34 63.14
CA VAL A 138 -33.21 -13.63 63.49
C VAL A 138 -32.56 -14.25 64.72
N LYS A 139 -31.22 -14.19 64.82
CA LYS A 139 -30.47 -14.71 65.97
C LYS A 139 -30.78 -13.94 67.25
N TYR A 140 -30.91 -12.61 67.17
CA TYR A 140 -31.33 -11.78 68.29
C TYR A 140 -32.76 -12.12 68.74
N ALA A 141 -33.72 -12.19 67.81
CA ALA A 141 -35.11 -12.52 68.09
C ALA A 141 -35.26 -13.92 68.73
N PHE A 142 -34.46 -14.91 68.29
CA PHE A 142 -34.45 -16.25 68.89
C PHE A 142 -33.92 -16.26 70.33
N ASN A 143 -32.88 -15.47 70.61
CA ASN A 143 -32.33 -15.34 71.96
C ASN A 143 -33.26 -14.53 72.89
N GLU A 144 -33.98 -13.54 72.37
CA GLU A 144 -35.00 -12.77 73.09
C GLU A 144 -36.23 -13.63 73.44
N ALA A 145 -36.68 -14.49 72.52
CA ALA A 145 -37.74 -15.47 72.78
C ALA A 145 -37.36 -16.52 73.85
N ASN A 146 -36.08 -16.90 73.94
CA ASN A 146 -35.57 -17.83 74.94
C ASN A 146 -35.27 -17.19 76.31
N SER A 147 -35.32 -15.86 76.45
CA SER A 147 -35.03 -15.16 77.70
C SER A 147 -36.27 -14.67 78.46
N ASN A 148 -37.46 -14.71 77.83
CA ASN A 148 -38.74 -14.37 78.46
C ASN A 148 -39.72 -15.56 78.43
N GLY A 149 -39.57 -16.52 79.35
CA GLY A 149 -40.52 -17.65 79.45
C GLY A 149 -40.10 -18.76 80.41
N THR A 150 -40.25 -18.51 81.71
CA THR A 150 -40.15 -19.43 82.86
C THR A 150 -40.71 -20.84 82.67
N ALA A 151 -40.08 -21.80 83.36
CA ALA A 151 -40.67 -22.93 84.08
C ALA A 151 -41.83 -23.69 83.41
N SER A 152 -41.58 -24.98 83.15
CA SER A 152 -42.49 -26.12 83.37
C SER A 152 -42.43 -27.11 82.21
N LYS A 153 -41.80 -28.25 82.52
CA LYS A 153 -42.12 -29.63 82.14
C LYS A 153 -42.74 -29.97 80.76
N ASP A 154 -42.07 -30.95 80.15
CA ASP A 154 -42.56 -32.05 79.32
C ASP A 154 -42.38 -31.96 77.78
N GLU A 155 -41.43 -32.79 77.32
CA GLU A 155 -41.27 -33.43 76.00
C GLU A 155 -42.50 -34.31 75.61
N PRO A 156 -42.57 -34.91 74.40
CA PRO A 156 -42.01 -34.53 73.09
C PRO A 156 -42.98 -34.75 71.91
N GLY A 157 -42.67 -34.16 70.75
CA GLY A 157 -42.99 -34.79 69.46
C GLY A 157 -43.51 -33.86 68.35
N SER A 158 -42.61 -33.37 67.50
CA SER A 158 -42.94 -32.96 66.14
C SER A 158 -41.73 -33.16 65.22
N LYS A 159 -41.76 -34.25 64.44
CA LYS A 159 -40.94 -34.45 63.25
C LYS A 159 -41.64 -33.74 62.09
N ALA A 160 -40.96 -32.80 61.41
CA ALA A 160 -41.04 -32.56 59.95
C ALA A 160 -40.54 -31.14 59.59
N THR A 161 -39.29 -30.96 59.12
CA THR A 161 -38.88 -29.72 58.44
C THR A 161 -37.74 -29.85 57.39
N ASN A 162 -37.23 -31.06 57.07
CA ASN A 162 -36.14 -31.20 56.07
C ASN A 162 -36.64 -31.51 54.64
N ALA A 163 -37.95 -31.63 54.42
CA ALA A 163 -38.52 -31.98 53.11
C ALA A 163 -38.76 -30.75 52.21
N GLU A 164 -39.00 -29.57 52.80
CA GLU A 164 -39.37 -28.36 52.05
C GLU A 164 -38.16 -27.69 51.38
N ASP A 165 -36.97 -27.75 51.99
CA ASP A 165 -35.75 -27.12 51.44
C ASP A 165 -35.18 -27.91 50.24
N ALA A 166 -35.33 -29.24 50.25
CA ALA A 166 -35.02 -30.11 49.12
C ALA A 166 -36.01 -29.91 47.96
N GLU A 167 -37.29 -29.67 48.27
CA GLU A 167 -38.34 -29.41 47.29
C GLU A 167 -38.18 -28.04 46.60
N VAL A 168 -37.72 -27.01 47.34
CA VAL A 168 -37.37 -25.69 46.77
C VAL A 168 -36.18 -25.79 45.82
N SER A 169 -35.14 -26.56 46.19
CA SER A 169 -33.98 -26.80 45.32
C SER A 169 -34.36 -27.60 44.06
N ARG A 170 -35.27 -28.58 44.19
CA ARG A 170 -35.82 -29.35 43.08
C ARG A 170 -36.58 -28.46 42.09
N ARG A 171 -37.45 -27.58 42.59
CA ARG A 171 -38.18 -26.60 41.74
C ARG A 171 -37.24 -25.59 41.07
N ALA A 172 -36.17 -25.16 41.76
CA ALA A 172 -35.17 -24.28 41.16
C ALA A 172 -34.42 -24.97 40.00
N LEU A 173 -34.13 -26.27 40.11
CA LEU A 173 -33.56 -27.07 39.03
C LEU A 173 -34.57 -27.32 37.89
N GLU A 174 -35.82 -27.63 38.22
CA GLU A 174 -36.90 -27.78 37.24
C GLU A 174 -37.14 -26.50 36.44
N ASN A 175 -36.95 -25.32 37.03
CA ASN A 175 -37.05 -24.03 36.33
C ASN A 175 -35.82 -23.71 35.46
N LYS A 176 -34.64 -24.25 35.79
CA LYS A 176 -33.42 -24.09 34.98
C LYS A 176 -33.39 -25.03 33.78
N LEU A 177 -34.08 -26.18 33.86
CA LEU A 177 -34.11 -27.17 32.80
C LEU A 177 -34.68 -26.61 31.47
N PRO A 178 -35.81 -25.87 31.43
CA PRO A 178 -36.29 -25.20 30.23
C PRO A 178 -35.32 -24.16 29.69
N GLN A 179 -34.61 -23.44 30.56
CA GLN A 179 -33.63 -22.44 30.15
C GLN A 179 -32.44 -23.10 29.44
N ILE A 180 -31.91 -24.20 30.01
CA ILE A 180 -30.83 -24.96 29.39
C ILE A 180 -31.31 -25.58 28.08
N MET A 181 -32.50 -26.18 28.05
CA MET A 181 -33.08 -26.72 26.81
C MET A 181 -33.24 -25.64 25.74
N SER A 182 -33.72 -24.46 26.10
CA SER A 182 -33.85 -23.33 25.17
C SER A 182 -32.48 -22.87 24.63
N GLN A 183 -31.45 -22.83 25.48
CA GLN A 183 -30.09 -22.50 25.05
C GLN A 183 -29.49 -23.59 24.16
N THR A 184 -29.70 -24.87 24.48
CA THR A 184 -29.25 -26.00 23.68
C THR A 184 -29.90 -25.98 22.30
N THR A 185 -31.20 -25.76 22.20
CA THR A 185 -31.90 -25.70 20.91
C THR A 185 -31.44 -24.49 20.07
N ALA A 186 -31.16 -23.35 20.69
CA ALA A 186 -30.62 -22.18 19.98
C ALA A 186 -29.25 -22.50 19.35
N VAL A 187 -28.33 -23.09 20.13
CA VAL A 187 -27.00 -23.49 19.63
C VAL A 187 -27.09 -24.58 18.56
N GLU A 188 -27.99 -25.56 18.72
CA GLU A 188 -28.21 -26.61 17.72
C GLU A 188 -28.79 -26.07 16.40
N GLN A 189 -29.55 -24.98 16.44
CA GLN A 189 -30.07 -24.29 15.25
C GLN A 189 -28.98 -23.49 14.51
N GLU A 190 -28.00 -22.94 15.24
CA GLU A 190 -26.89 -22.18 14.66
C GLU A 190 -25.79 -23.10 14.09
N TYR A 191 -25.62 -24.31 14.65
CA TYR A 191 -24.58 -25.27 14.26
C TYR A 191 -24.51 -25.62 12.75
N PRO A 192 -25.63 -25.81 12.01
CA PRO A 192 -25.58 -26.03 10.55
C PRO A 192 -25.07 -24.84 9.76
N ALA A 193 -25.35 -23.61 10.23
CA ALA A 193 -24.84 -22.39 9.59
C ALA A 193 -23.32 -22.30 9.76
N ASP A 194 -22.82 -22.61 10.96
CA ASP A 194 -21.38 -22.69 11.25
C ASP A 194 -20.69 -23.78 10.41
N GLN A 195 -21.32 -24.96 10.27
CA GLN A 195 -20.79 -26.01 9.40
C GLN A 195 -20.70 -25.56 7.94
N ASN A 196 -21.65 -24.77 7.45
CA ASN A 196 -21.64 -24.26 6.09
C ASN A 196 -20.56 -23.18 5.91
N ALA A 197 -20.44 -22.25 6.86
CA ALA A 197 -19.38 -21.25 6.88
C ALA A 197 -17.98 -21.91 6.88
N ASN A 198 -17.80 -22.97 7.68
CA ASN A 198 -16.53 -23.71 7.71
C ASN A 198 -16.21 -24.39 6.36
N LYS A 199 -17.21 -24.98 5.68
CA LYS A 199 -17.00 -25.54 4.34
C LYS A 199 -16.64 -24.48 3.31
N GLN A 200 -17.25 -23.30 3.39
CA GLN A 200 -16.94 -22.18 2.52
C GLN A 200 -15.49 -21.69 2.74
N ILE A 201 -15.08 -21.52 3.99
CA ILE A 201 -13.69 -21.13 4.34
C ILE A 201 -12.68 -22.17 3.83
N GLN A 202 -12.98 -23.47 3.94
CA GLN A 202 -12.11 -24.52 3.38
C GLN A 202 -11.98 -24.42 1.85
N GLN A 203 -13.06 -24.10 1.16
CA GLN A 203 -13.04 -23.95 -0.29
C GLN A 203 -12.25 -22.70 -0.73
N GLU A 204 -12.41 -21.59 -0.01
CA GLU A 204 -11.64 -20.36 -0.25
C GLU A 204 -10.14 -20.58 0.01
N LEU A 205 -9.79 -21.32 1.07
CA LEU A 205 -8.40 -21.67 1.37
C LEU A 205 -7.75 -22.45 0.22
N LEU A 206 -8.43 -23.47 -0.31
CA LEU A 206 -7.94 -24.25 -1.45
C LEU A 206 -7.74 -23.40 -2.71
N ASP A 207 -8.61 -22.42 -2.96
CA ASP A 207 -8.48 -21.52 -4.11
C ASP A 207 -7.29 -20.56 -3.95
N VAL A 208 -7.05 -20.05 -2.75
CA VAL A 208 -5.89 -19.22 -2.43
C VAL A 208 -4.59 -20.00 -2.56
N GLU A 209 -4.55 -21.24 -2.08
CA GLU A 209 -3.39 -22.12 -2.24
C GLU A 209 -3.06 -22.36 -3.72
N ARG A 210 -4.07 -22.68 -4.54
CA ARG A 210 -3.90 -22.84 -6.00
C ARG A 210 -3.35 -21.58 -6.66
N LYS A 211 -3.92 -20.41 -6.36
CA LYS A 211 -3.45 -19.12 -6.92
C LYS A 211 -2.02 -18.79 -6.48
N THR A 212 -1.66 -19.15 -5.26
CA THR A 212 -0.30 -18.95 -4.74
C THR A 212 0.69 -19.83 -5.51
N SER A 213 0.36 -21.10 -5.77
CA SER A 213 1.20 -21.98 -6.58
C SER A 213 1.37 -21.48 -8.02
N GLU A 214 0.30 -20.99 -8.65
CA GLU A 214 0.36 -20.40 -10.00
C GLU A 214 1.25 -19.14 -10.05
N PHE A 215 1.18 -18.31 -9.01
CA PHE A 215 2.02 -17.13 -8.89
C PHE A 215 3.50 -17.48 -8.68
N GLU A 216 3.79 -18.49 -7.85
CA GLU A 216 5.15 -18.98 -7.60
C GLU A 216 5.79 -19.53 -8.88
N GLU A 217 5.03 -20.32 -9.66
CA GLU A 217 5.48 -20.81 -10.97
C GLU A 217 5.78 -19.66 -11.95
N THR A 218 4.92 -18.64 -11.98
CA THR A 218 5.12 -17.45 -12.81
C THR A 218 6.39 -16.68 -12.40
N CYS A 219 6.62 -16.52 -11.10
CA CYS A 219 7.83 -15.88 -10.58
C CYS A 219 9.09 -16.65 -10.94
N ALA A 220 9.06 -17.98 -10.82
CA ALA A 220 10.17 -18.84 -11.20
C ALA A 220 10.49 -18.72 -12.71
N SER A 221 9.46 -18.79 -13.55
CA SER A 221 9.61 -18.65 -15.01
C SER A 221 10.16 -17.28 -15.42
N LEU A 222 9.68 -16.20 -14.78
CA LEU A 222 10.19 -14.86 -15.03
C LEU A 222 11.66 -14.72 -14.58
N GLY A 223 12.02 -15.32 -13.45
CA GLY A 223 13.39 -15.39 -12.97
C GLY A 223 14.34 -16.03 -13.99
N ASP A 224 13.94 -17.18 -14.54
CA ASP A 224 14.71 -17.89 -15.57
C ASP A 224 14.87 -17.06 -16.85
N GLU A 225 13.82 -16.36 -17.29
CA GLU A 225 13.85 -15.51 -18.48
C GLU A 225 14.75 -14.28 -18.28
N LEU A 226 14.66 -13.62 -17.12
CA LEU A 226 15.55 -12.52 -16.76
C LEU A 226 17.00 -12.98 -16.71
N GLN A 227 17.27 -14.16 -16.13
CA GLN A 227 18.61 -14.73 -16.09
C GLN A 227 19.18 -14.97 -17.49
N LYS A 228 18.36 -15.46 -18.44
CA LYS A 228 18.77 -15.61 -19.86
C LYS A 228 19.09 -14.27 -20.50
N ARG A 229 18.28 -13.23 -20.25
CA ARG A 229 18.48 -11.89 -20.82
C ARG A 229 19.67 -11.15 -20.24
N CYS A 230 20.12 -11.52 -19.05
CA CYS A 230 21.32 -10.96 -18.43
C CYS A 230 22.63 -11.51 -19.04
N VAL A 231 22.58 -12.50 -19.93
CA VAL A 231 23.75 -13.00 -20.65
C VAL A 231 23.95 -12.17 -21.93
N CYS A 232 25.10 -11.52 -22.06
CA CYS A 232 25.43 -10.76 -23.26
C CYS A 232 25.52 -11.68 -24.50
N PRO A 233 24.76 -11.45 -25.58
CA PRO A 233 24.81 -12.29 -26.78
C PRO A 233 26.19 -12.30 -27.47
N SER A 234 26.97 -11.23 -27.28
CA SER A 234 28.24 -11.04 -27.99
C SER A 234 29.46 -11.60 -27.25
N CYS A 235 29.43 -11.64 -25.91
CA CYS A 235 30.56 -12.13 -25.10
C CYS A 235 30.20 -13.25 -24.12
N HIS A 236 28.93 -13.66 -24.05
CA HIS A 236 28.38 -14.69 -23.16
C HIS A 236 28.67 -14.49 -21.66
N LEU A 237 29.11 -13.29 -21.27
CA LEU A 237 29.30 -12.94 -19.87
C LEU A 237 27.94 -12.68 -19.22
N ASN A 238 27.81 -13.15 -17.98
CA ASN A 238 26.64 -12.91 -17.15
C ASN A 238 26.76 -11.54 -16.49
N ASN A 239 25.84 -10.64 -16.83
CA ASN A 239 25.82 -9.27 -16.33
C ASN A 239 25.01 -9.10 -15.04
N VAL A 240 24.51 -10.18 -14.41
CA VAL A 240 23.64 -10.12 -13.22
C VAL A 240 24.26 -9.31 -12.07
N GLU A 241 25.54 -9.49 -11.75
CA GLU A 241 26.19 -8.72 -10.68
C GLU A 241 26.40 -7.24 -11.05
N ALA A 242 26.75 -6.96 -12.32
CA ALA A 242 26.94 -5.59 -12.80
C ALA A 242 25.61 -4.81 -12.81
N LEU A 243 24.54 -5.45 -13.29
CA LEU A 243 23.18 -4.90 -13.25
C LEU A 243 22.65 -4.79 -11.82
N GLY A 244 22.93 -5.76 -10.96
CA GLY A 244 22.59 -5.70 -9.54
C GLY A 244 23.27 -4.53 -8.82
N GLY A 245 24.54 -4.24 -9.15
CA GLY A 245 25.26 -3.08 -8.62
C GLY A 245 24.77 -1.74 -9.18
N ILE A 246 24.21 -1.71 -10.40
CA ILE A 246 23.53 -0.53 -10.94
C ILE A 246 22.21 -0.33 -10.21
N LEU A 247 21.42 -1.40 -10.05
CA LEU A 247 20.13 -1.38 -9.34
C LEU A 247 20.27 -0.95 -7.87
N GLN A 248 21.26 -1.46 -7.13
CA GLN A 248 21.55 -1.04 -5.76
C GLN A 248 22.06 0.41 -5.64
N LYS A 249 22.73 0.94 -6.67
CA LYS A 249 23.10 2.37 -6.71
C LYS A 249 21.88 3.24 -6.99
N THR A 250 20.96 2.75 -7.81
CA THR A 250 19.66 3.36 -8.03
C THR A 250 18.66 3.09 -6.90
N ASP A 251 18.89 2.19 -5.92
CA ASP A 251 18.06 2.09 -4.70
C ASP A 251 18.15 3.35 -3.81
N ARG A 252 19.12 4.24 -4.06
CA ARG A 252 19.11 5.60 -3.49
C ARG A 252 18.15 6.56 -4.22
N VAL A 253 17.56 6.14 -5.34
CA VAL A 253 16.77 6.97 -6.27
C VAL A 253 15.52 6.26 -6.84
N ILE A 254 15.27 4.96 -6.63
CA ILE A 254 14.12 4.27 -7.27
C ILE A 254 12.85 4.30 -6.39
N PRO A 255 11.70 4.70 -6.97
CA PRO A 255 10.37 4.69 -6.34
C PRO A 255 9.88 3.32 -5.87
N LYS A 256 9.07 3.32 -4.81
CA LYS A 256 8.44 2.21 -4.05
C LYS A 256 7.59 1.18 -4.85
N TYR A 257 7.67 1.08 -6.17
CA TYR A 257 6.78 0.20 -6.95
C TYR A 257 7.03 -1.31 -6.76
N ILE A 258 8.11 -1.72 -6.09
CA ILE A 258 8.38 -3.13 -5.78
C ILE A 258 7.72 -3.57 -4.45
N GLN A 259 7.17 -2.65 -3.64
CA GLN A 259 6.42 -3.02 -2.42
C GLN A 259 5.00 -3.53 -2.69
N ASN A 260 4.54 -3.53 -3.94
CA ASN A 260 3.16 -3.89 -4.30
C ASN A 260 2.87 -5.41 -4.30
N THR A 261 3.84 -6.27 -3.98
CA THR A 261 3.59 -7.72 -3.84
C THR A 261 2.78 -8.07 -2.58
N ASN A 262 2.66 -7.13 -1.62
CA ASN A 262 1.79 -7.31 -0.46
C ASN A 262 0.30 -6.95 -0.75
N SER A 263 -0.01 -6.23 -1.82
CA SER A 263 -1.39 -5.82 -2.15
C SER A 263 -2.21 -6.94 -2.81
N ILE A 264 -1.56 -7.89 -3.50
CA ILE A 264 -2.25 -9.08 -4.07
C ILE A 264 -2.80 -10.01 -2.98
N ARG A 265 -2.29 -9.89 -1.74
CA ARG A 265 -2.80 -10.61 -0.58
C ARG A 265 -4.13 -10.04 -0.05
N GLU A 266 -4.41 -8.76 -0.32
CA GLU A 266 -5.62 -8.06 0.14
C GLU A 266 -6.78 -8.12 -0.87
N ASP A 267 -6.51 -8.28 -2.16
CA ASP A 267 -7.55 -8.44 -3.21
C ASP A 267 -8.28 -9.80 -3.17
N LEU A 268 -7.70 -10.81 -2.49
CA LEU A 268 -8.38 -12.09 -2.25
C LEU A 268 -9.34 -12.05 -1.06
N THR A 269 -9.17 -11.07 -0.16
CA THR A 269 -10.08 -10.85 0.98
C THR A 269 -11.31 -10.02 0.62
N VAL A 270 -11.28 -9.22 -0.46
CA VAL A 270 -12.41 -8.34 -0.83
C VAL A 270 -13.50 -9.08 -1.63
N LYS A 271 -13.18 -10.20 -2.31
CA LYS A 271 -14.18 -10.92 -3.13
C LYS A 271 -15.10 -11.89 -2.36
N SER A 272 -14.87 -12.14 -1.07
CA SER A 272 -15.77 -12.96 -0.25
C SER A 272 -16.91 -12.14 0.41
N GLU A 273 -16.82 -10.80 0.43
CA GLU A 273 -17.82 -9.95 1.08
C GLU A 273 -19.03 -9.60 0.16
N ASP A 274 -18.86 -9.65 -1.16
CA ASP A 274 -19.91 -9.25 -2.11
C ASP A 274 -21.01 -10.31 -2.37
N THR A 275 -20.93 -11.50 -1.78
CA THR A 275 -21.96 -12.55 -1.95
C THR A 275 -22.94 -12.65 -0.78
N ALA A 276 -22.74 -11.88 0.32
CA ALA A 276 -23.60 -11.97 1.51
C ALA A 276 -24.69 -10.87 1.62
N VAL A 277 -24.67 -9.84 0.77
CA VAL A 277 -25.64 -8.73 0.84
C VAL A 277 -26.75 -8.93 -0.19
N GLY A 278 -27.64 -9.88 0.09
CA GLY A 278 -28.79 -10.10 -0.77
C GLY A 278 -29.81 -11.03 -0.14
N MET A 279 -30.52 -10.57 0.90
CA MET A 279 -31.83 -11.01 1.43
C MET A 279 -31.86 -10.66 2.95
N ILE A 280 -32.46 -9.57 3.42
CA ILE A 280 -33.87 -9.36 3.83
C ILE A 280 -33.82 -8.00 4.61
N GLY A 281 -34.68 -6.99 4.52
CA GLY A 281 -36.06 -6.91 4.06
C GLY A 281 -37.06 -6.61 5.20
N GLY A 282 -37.03 -5.42 5.80
CA GLY A 282 -38.27 -4.69 6.19
C GLY A 282 -38.75 -4.60 7.66
N SER A 283 -39.23 -3.39 8.00
CA SER A 283 -40.09 -2.95 9.13
C SER A 283 -39.40 -2.78 10.50
N GLY A 284 -39.37 -1.63 11.17
CA GLY A 284 -40.23 -0.44 11.16
C GLY A 284 -40.94 -0.29 12.50
N ALA A 285 -40.45 0.55 13.41
CA ALA A 285 -41.23 1.26 14.45
C ALA A 285 -40.37 2.27 15.22
N THR A 286 -40.68 3.54 14.97
CA THR A 286 -40.32 4.75 15.73
C THR A 286 -40.91 4.78 17.13
N LEU A 287 -40.13 5.21 18.13
CA LEU A 287 -40.66 5.84 19.35
C LEU A 287 -39.69 6.92 19.83
N ALA A 288 -40.19 8.15 19.81
CA ALA A 288 -39.50 9.37 20.21
C ALA A 288 -39.42 9.51 21.74
N LEU A 289 -38.29 10.05 22.21
CA LEU A 289 -38.04 10.44 23.60
C LEU A 289 -37.79 11.96 23.65
N ALA A 290 -38.66 12.66 24.37
CA ALA A 290 -38.54 14.03 24.90
C ALA A 290 -39.68 14.16 25.92
N ASP A 291 -39.59 14.73 27.13
CA ASP A 291 -38.61 15.56 27.82
C ASP A 291 -38.86 15.38 29.34
N PHE A 292 -37.84 15.56 30.19
CA PHE A 292 -38.01 16.33 31.43
C PHE A 292 -36.65 16.86 31.91
N THR A 293 -36.55 18.19 31.98
CA THR A 293 -35.38 18.95 32.42
C THR A 293 -35.47 19.34 33.90
N THR A 294 -34.31 19.71 34.43
CA THR A 294 -34.01 20.51 35.64
C THR A 294 -33.78 19.77 36.96
N SER A 295 -32.51 19.78 37.41
CA SER A 295 -32.11 20.42 38.68
C SER A 295 -30.58 20.41 38.83
N THR A 296 -29.96 21.57 38.59
CA THR A 296 -28.57 21.87 38.96
C THR A 296 -28.51 22.22 40.45
N CYS A 297 -27.75 21.46 41.25
CA CYS A 297 -27.31 21.88 42.58
C CYS A 297 -25.87 22.41 42.51
N VAL A 298 -25.75 23.71 42.79
CA VAL A 298 -24.52 24.43 43.11
C VAL A 298 -24.17 24.11 44.57
N GLU A 299 -22.97 23.60 44.84
CA GLU A 299 -22.44 23.56 46.20
C GLU A 299 -21.15 24.38 46.29
N LYS A 300 -21.30 25.58 46.87
CA LYS A 300 -20.22 26.38 47.43
C LYS A 300 -19.65 25.63 48.64
N ARG A 301 -18.32 25.61 48.78
CA ARG A 301 -17.69 25.58 50.10
C ARG A 301 -16.60 26.63 50.16
N ALA A 302 -16.88 27.66 50.95
CA ALA A 302 -16.00 28.73 51.33
C ALA A 302 -15.30 28.38 52.66
N GLU A 303 -14.05 28.85 52.77
CA GLU A 303 -13.42 29.49 53.94
C GLU A 303 -13.28 28.69 55.24
N THR A 304 -12.01 28.45 55.64
CA THR A 304 -11.21 29.38 56.48
C THR A 304 -9.73 29.11 56.28
#